data_AF-R6MRI9-F1
#
_entry.id   AF-R6MRI9-F1
#
_cell.length_a   1.000
_cell.length_b   1.000
_cell.length_c   1.000
_cell.angle_alpha   90.00
_cell.angle_beta   90.00
_cell.angle_gamma   90.00
#
_symmetry.space_group_name_H-M   'P 1'
#
loop_
_entity.id
_entity.type
_entity.pdbx_description
1 polymer ?
#
loop_
_entity_poly.entity_id
_entity_poly.type
_entity_poly.pdbx_seq_one_letter_code
_entity_poly.pdbx_strand_id
1 'polypeptide(L)'
;MLKKFTCTALTVSIMISGMICVSATSKADFSLENAKEYFTLMNGCSRTALKNYNDEDTVDAIVYCGLDLSSPKIMFYLSMFYIANDIDTEKITADPAYCTQIIGNLNAYLEKKGIVNGKSDEFFSNYKNEISQNKLKFSTVGAYTFKAKKTVVQKMLDEGNTDFVIVGTGFMLKECDVNADGKINDNDVKTVQNLSADIIKTECSDEEKFVLYSADLDDNGKININDATALQQKMTA
;
A
#
# COMPACT_ATOMS: atom_id res chain seq x y z
N MET A 1 2.65 -10.16 -12.06
CA MET A 1 1.73 -9.20 -11.42
C MET A 1 2.27 -8.75 -10.07
N LEU A 2 2.54 -9.66 -9.10
CA LEU A 2 3.14 -9.32 -7.79
C LEU A 2 4.36 -8.36 -7.88
N LYS A 3 5.30 -8.62 -8.80
CA LYS A 3 6.51 -7.79 -8.97
C LYS A 3 6.21 -6.33 -9.37
N LYS A 4 5.26 -6.09 -10.28
CA LYS A 4 4.82 -4.73 -10.67
C LYS A 4 4.12 -4.03 -9.53
N PHE A 5 3.33 -4.81 -8.81
CA PHE A 5 2.52 -4.31 -7.73
C PHE A 5 3.35 -3.89 -6.49
N THR A 6 4.28 -4.75 -6.09
CA THR A 6 5.32 -4.43 -5.08
C THR A 6 6.04 -3.13 -5.40
N CYS A 7 6.34 -2.92 -6.67
CA CYS A 7 7.06 -1.74 -7.08
C CYS A 7 6.19 -0.49 -7.02
N THR A 8 4.95 -0.49 -7.52
CA THR A 8 4.08 0.69 -7.43
C THR A 8 3.84 1.14 -5.99
N ALA A 9 3.53 0.23 -5.05
CA ALA A 9 3.26 0.63 -3.67
C ALA A 9 4.51 1.12 -2.92
N LEU A 10 5.63 0.39 -2.99
CA LEU A 10 6.88 0.81 -2.36
C LEU A 10 7.48 2.06 -3.01
N THR A 11 7.37 2.17 -4.33
CA THR A 11 7.75 3.37 -5.09
C THR A 11 6.91 4.56 -4.69
N VAL A 12 5.58 4.45 -4.59
CA VAL A 12 4.72 5.57 -4.22
C VAL A 12 5.10 6.07 -2.83
N SER A 13 5.37 5.20 -1.86
CA SER A 13 5.76 5.63 -0.51
C SER A 13 7.16 6.25 -0.43
N ILE A 14 8.10 5.76 -1.24
CA ILE A 14 9.49 6.28 -1.28
C ILE A 14 9.57 7.53 -2.16
N MET A 15 8.86 7.59 -3.29
CA MET A 15 8.70 8.81 -4.10
C MET A 15 7.89 9.89 -3.38
N ILE A 16 6.85 9.55 -2.61
CA ILE A 16 6.17 10.54 -1.74
C ILE A 16 7.19 11.15 -0.77
N SER A 17 8.23 10.43 -0.35
CA SER A 17 9.31 10.96 0.49
C SER A 17 10.41 11.72 -0.29
N GLY A 18 10.62 11.41 -1.58
CA GLY A 18 11.62 12.04 -2.46
C GLY A 18 11.14 13.25 -3.26
N MET A 19 9.88 13.27 -3.70
CA MET A 19 9.24 14.41 -4.38
C MET A 19 9.12 15.63 -3.46
N ILE A 20 9.18 15.42 -2.13
CA ILE A 20 9.30 16.48 -1.10
C ILE A 20 10.53 17.37 -1.35
N CYS A 21 11.53 16.88 -2.08
CA CYS A 21 12.85 17.49 -2.13
C CYS A 21 13.22 18.16 -3.46
N VAL A 22 12.48 17.93 -4.55
CA VAL A 22 12.88 18.39 -5.90
C VAL A 22 11.85 19.28 -6.58
N SER A 23 10.56 19.24 -6.21
CA SER A 23 9.52 20.08 -6.83
C SER A 23 8.54 20.67 -5.81
N ALA A 24 9.00 21.62 -5.00
CA ALA A 24 8.09 22.53 -4.32
C ALA A 24 7.58 23.59 -5.32
N THR A 25 6.65 23.22 -6.21
CA THR A 25 5.88 24.18 -7.03
C THR A 25 4.42 24.30 -6.63
N SER A 26 3.94 23.48 -5.68
CA SER A 26 2.66 23.65 -5.00
C SER A 26 2.73 22.96 -3.64
N LYS A 27 2.69 23.72 -2.54
CA LYS A 27 2.54 23.18 -1.18
C LYS A 27 1.13 22.60 -0.92
N ALA A 28 0.21 22.72 -1.87
CA ALA A 28 -1.22 22.45 -1.67
C ALA A 28 -1.63 21.00 -2.00
N ASP A 29 -0.85 20.28 -2.81
CA ASP A 29 -1.25 18.94 -3.29
C ASP A 29 -0.65 17.77 -2.49
N PHE A 30 0.28 18.04 -1.56
CA PHE A 30 0.95 16.99 -0.77
C PHE A 30 1.19 17.41 0.67
N SER A 31 0.47 16.77 1.59
CA SER A 31 0.64 16.86 3.05
C SER A 31 0.91 15.47 3.64
N LEU A 32 1.50 15.40 4.85
CA LEU A 32 1.60 14.16 5.62
C LEU A 32 0.22 13.52 5.86
N GLU A 33 -0.83 14.32 5.86
CA GLU A 33 -2.23 13.90 5.97
C GLU A 33 -2.66 13.10 4.73
N ASN A 34 -2.33 13.57 3.53
CA ASN A 34 -2.59 12.83 2.28
C ASN A 34 -1.84 11.48 2.28
N ALA A 35 -0.59 11.43 2.75
CA ALA A 35 0.17 10.17 2.83
C ALA A 35 -0.47 9.16 3.80
N LYS A 36 -0.96 9.63 4.96
CA LYS A 36 -1.70 8.78 5.90
C LYS A 36 -3.02 8.27 5.31
N GLU A 37 -3.71 9.09 4.55
CA GLU A 37 -4.92 8.68 3.83
C GLU A 37 -4.62 7.58 2.82
N TYR A 38 -3.56 7.71 2.02
CA TYR A 38 -3.08 6.65 1.15
C TYR A 38 -2.81 5.34 1.91
N PHE A 39 -2.08 5.39 3.03
CA PHE A 39 -1.81 4.20 3.85
C PHE A 39 -3.09 3.56 4.38
N THR A 40 -4.06 4.39 4.78
CA THR A 40 -5.38 3.92 5.22
C THR A 40 -6.10 3.15 4.10
N LEU A 41 -6.08 3.67 2.87
CA LEU A 41 -6.66 2.98 1.70
C LEU A 41 -5.92 1.67 1.39
N MET A 42 -4.59 1.64 1.49
CA MET A 42 -3.80 0.43 1.26
C MET A 42 -4.13 -0.67 2.29
N ASN A 43 -4.24 -0.29 3.57
CA ASN A 43 -4.60 -1.21 4.64
C ASN A 43 -6.04 -1.69 4.47
N GLY A 44 -6.97 -0.80 4.11
CA GLY A 44 -8.37 -1.15 3.85
C GLY A 44 -8.52 -2.15 2.71
N CYS A 45 -7.88 -1.88 1.57
CA CYS A 45 -7.82 -2.81 0.44
C CYS A 45 -7.31 -4.19 0.85
N SER A 46 -6.27 -4.20 1.69
CA SER A 46 -5.65 -5.44 2.17
C SER A 46 -6.51 -6.22 3.14
N ARG A 47 -7.24 -5.55 4.02
CA ARG A 47 -8.24 -6.15 4.90
C ARG A 47 -9.37 -6.77 4.09
N THR A 48 -9.89 -6.08 3.09
CA THR A 48 -10.88 -6.63 2.15
C THR A 48 -10.32 -7.83 1.40
N ALA A 49 -9.10 -7.73 0.86
CA ALA A 49 -8.46 -8.81 0.11
C ALA A 49 -8.24 -10.06 0.97
N LEU A 50 -7.90 -9.92 2.27
CA LEU A 50 -7.73 -11.04 3.19
C LEU A 50 -9.01 -11.86 3.38
N LYS A 51 -10.20 -11.28 3.19
CA LYS A 51 -11.49 -12.01 3.26
C LYS A 51 -11.64 -13.05 2.15
N ASN A 52 -10.85 -12.93 1.07
CA ASN A 52 -10.80 -13.90 -0.02
C ASN A 52 -9.89 -15.12 0.27
N TYR A 53 -9.25 -15.18 1.44
CA TYR A 53 -8.34 -16.26 1.86
C TYR A 53 -8.85 -17.00 3.10
N ASN A 54 -8.57 -18.30 3.18
CA ASN A 54 -8.77 -19.10 4.37
C ASN A 54 -7.66 -18.85 5.40
N ASP A 55 -7.92 -19.13 6.67
CA ASP A 55 -6.99 -18.82 7.77
C ASP A 55 -5.64 -19.56 7.69
N GLU A 56 -5.64 -20.75 7.08
CA GLU A 56 -4.42 -21.54 6.87
C GLU A 56 -3.66 -21.16 5.58
N ASP A 57 -4.21 -20.28 4.75
CA ASP A 57 -3.56 -19.89 3.51
C ASP A 57 -2.28 -19.11 3.77
N THR A 58 -1.25 -19.40 2.98
CA THR A 58 -0.02 -18.61 2.95
C THR A 58 -0.14 -17.57 1.85
N VAL A 59 -0.06 -16.29 2.23
CA VAL A 59 -0.22 -15.15 1.33
C VAL A 59 1.11 -14.44 1.12
N ASP A 60 1.25 -13.83 -0.05
CA ASP A 60 2.31 -12.85 -0.28
C ASP A 60 1.95 -11.54 0.45
N ALA A 61 2.91 -10.96 1.15
CA ALA A 61 2.74 -9.72 1.88
C ALA A 61 3.86 -8.74 1.55
N ILE A 62 3.49 -7.47 1.55
CA ILE A 62 4.37 -6.32 1.42
C ILE A 62 4.16 -5.47 2.64
N VAL A 63 5.23 -5.14 3.34
CA VAL A 63 5.14 -4.33 4.55
C VAL A 63 6.07 -3.15 4.42
N TYR A 64 5.55 -2.00 4.84
CA TYR A 64 6.33 -0.78 5.00
C TYR A 64 6.26 -0.30 6.45
N CYS A 65 7.42 -0.30 7.10
CA CYS A 65 7.70 0.22 8.44
C CYS A 65 8.62 1.42 8.28
N GLY A 66 8.11 2.47 7.64
CA GLY A 66 8.86 3.47 6.93
C GLY A 66 9.85 4.31 7.74
N LEU A 67 10.48 5.22 7.03
CA LEU A 67 11.39 6.20 7.59
C LEU A 67 10.62 7.28 8.37
N ASP A 68 11.21 7.77 9.46
CA ASP A 68 10.68 8.92 10.19
C ASP A 68 10.88 10.21 9.37
N LEU A 69 9.89 10.54 8.53
CA LEU A 69 9.91 11.74 7.69
C LEU A 69 9.80 13.03 8.51
N SER A 70 9.50 12.97 9.80
CA SER A 70 9.58 14.15 10.67
C SER A 70 11.03 14.51 11.02
N SER A 71 11.97 13.57 10.84
CA SER A 71 13.39 13.78 11.09
C SER A 71 14.04 14.60 9.96
N PRO A 72 14.57 15.81 10.24
CA PRO A 72 15.26 16.61 9.24
C PRO A 72 16.48 15.89 8.64
N LYS A 73 17.14 15.03 9.44
CA LYS A 73 18.30 14.24 8.99
C LYS A 73 17.90 13.24 7.91
N ILE A 74 16.79 12.52 8.12
CA ILE A 74 16.26 11.57 7.14
C ILE A 74 15.84 12.32 5.88
N MET A 75 15.05 13.39 6.04
CA MET A 75 14.61 14.24 4.94
C MET A 75 15.78 14.74 4.08
N PHE A 76 16.84 15.26 4.71
CA PHE A 76 18.03 15.72 4.01
C PHE A 76 18.70 14.62 3.17
N TYR A 77 18.88 13.42 3.73
CA TYR A 77 19.51 12.32 3.01
C TYR A 77 18.64 11.77 1.89
N LEU A 78 17.32 11.71 2.08
CA LEU A 78 16.40 11.42 0.98
C LEU A 78 16.56 12.45 -0.13
N SER A 79 16.54 13.75 0.18
CA SER A 79 16.76 14.81 -0.82
C SER A 79 18.01 14.60 -1.66
N MET A 80 19.14 14.38 -0.98
CA MET A 80 20.44 14.22 -1.62
C MET A 80 20.51 12.97 -2.48
N PHE A 81 19.87 11.88 -2.05
CA PHE A 81 19.79 10.66 -2.85
C PHE A 81 19.02 10.90 -4.14
N TYR A 82 17.85 11.53 -4.07
CA TYR A 82 17.02 11.80 -5.25
C TYR A 82 17.72 12.73 -6.25
N ILE A 83 18.29 13.85 -5.77
CA ILE A 83 19.00 14.82 -6.61
C ILE A 83 20.22 14.18 -7.29
N ALA A 84 20.97 13.33 -6.59
CA ALA A 84 22.21 12.77 -7.10
C ALA A 84 22.01 11.60 -8.08
N ASN A 85 20.83 10.96 -8.10
CA ASN A 85 20.60 9.73 -8.86
C ASN A 85 19.65 9.91 -10.06
N ASP A 86 19.16 11.13 -10.32
CA ASP A 86 18.28 11.46 -11.46
C ASP A 86 17.18 10.41 -11.68
N ILE A 87 16.37 10.21 -10.64
CA ILE A 87 15.39 9.12 -10.60
C ILE A 87 14.28 9.40 -11.59
N ASP A 88 14.10 8.46 -12.53
CA ASP A 88 13.00 8.45 -13.49
C ASP A 88 11.70 8.06 -12.76
N THR A 89 10.87 9.06 -12.48
CA THR A 89 9.62 8.93 -11.73
C THR A 89 8.55 8.14 -12.47
N GLU A 90 8.57 8.14 -13.81
CA GLU A 90 7.64 7.33 -14.60
C GLU A 90 8.08 5.86 -14.55
N LYS A 91 9.36 5.60 -14.80
CA LYS A 91 9.90 4.25 -14.84
C LYS A 91 9.84 3.56 -13.49
N ILE A 92 10.07 4.28 -12.40
CA ILE A 92 10.00 3.69 -11.04
C ILE A 92 8.58 3.21 -10.67
N THR A 93 7.52 3.76 -11.28
CA THR A 93 6.14 3.25 -11.09
C THR A 93 5.80 2.07 -11.99
N ALA A 94 6.42 1.97 -13.16
CA ALA A 94 6.05 1.02 -14.21
C ALA A 94 6.98 -0.20 -14.33
N ASP A 95 8.26 -0.06 -13.93
CA ASP A 95 9.29 -1.07 -14.05
C ASP A 95 9.69 -1.64 -12.67
N PRO A 96 9.36 -2.92 -12.40
CA PRO A 96 9.69 -3.56 -11.14
C PRO A 96 11.18 -3.64 -10.83
N ALA A 97 11.98 -3.92 -11.84
CA ALA A 97 13.40 -4.15 -11.67
C ALA A 97 14.08 -2.81 -11.33
N TYR A 98 13.69 -1.74 -12.04
CA TYR A 98 14.16 -0.40 -11.77
C TYR A 98 13.76 0.07 -10.37
N CYS A 99 12.49 -0.09 -9.97
CA CYS A 99 12.06 0.23 -8.61
C CYS A 99 12.87 -0.51 -7.55
N THR A 100 12.98 -1.84 -7.66
CA THR A 100 13.72 -2.65 -6.68
C THR A 100 15.18 -2.20 -6.58
N GLN A 101 15.80 -1.85 -7.71
CA GLN A 101 17.15 -1.31 -7.77
C GLN A 101 17.26 0.04 -7.05
N ILE A 102 16.34 0.99 -7.32
CA ILE A 102 16.35 2.31 -6.68
C ILE A 102 16.17 2.20 -5.16
N ILE A 103 15.25 1.35 -4.70
CA ILE A 103 15.02 1.12 -3.26
C ILE A 103 16.25 0.48 -2.61
N GLY A 104 16.85 -0.51 -3.27
CA GLY A 104 18.09 -1.14 -2.78
C GLY A 104 19.24 -0.14 -2.69
N ASN A 105 19.40 0.73 -3.69
CA ASN A 105 20.40 1.80 -3.69
C ASN A 105 20.15 2.81 -2.56
N LEU A 106 18.89 3.19 -2.33
CA LEU A 106 18.51 4.08 -1.23
C LEU A 106 18.83 3.45 0.12
N ASN A 107 18.48 2.18 0.30
CA ASN A 107 18.76 1.44 1.52
C ASN A 107 20.26 1.42 1.83
N ALA A 108 21.09 1.03 0.85
CA ALA A 108 22.54 1.02 1.00
C ALA A 108 23.13 2.42 1.27
N TYR A 109 22.57 3.45 0.62
CA TYR A 109 22.98 4.84 0.86
C TYR A 109 22.70 5.27 2.30
N LEU A 110 21.49 5.03 2.81
CA LEU A 110 21.10 5.38 4.17
C LEU A 110 21.89 4.61 5.22
N GLU A 111 22.14 3.31 4.99
CA GLU A 111 23.03 2.48 5.82
C GLU A 111 24.43 3.08 5.91
N LYS A 112 25.01 3.48 4.78
CA LYS A 112 26.33 4.13 4.72
C LYS A 112 26.37 5.47 5.47
N LYS A 113 25.21 6.14 5.63
CA LYS A 113 25.06 7.36 6.43
C LYS A 113 24.77 7.10 7.91
N GLY A 114 24.77 5.84 8.33
CA GLY A 114 24.48 5.44 9.71
C GLY A 114 23.04 5.74 10.12
N ILE A 115 22.10 5.69 9.17
CA ILE A 115 20.67 5.76 9.47
C ILE A 115 20.23 4.37 9.91
N VAL A 116 19.46 4.32 11.00
CA VAL A 116 18.84 3.12 11.54
C VAL A 116 17.33 3.36 11.58
N ASN A 117 16.55 2.32 11.31
CA ASN A 117 15.09 2.38 11.34
C ASN A 117 14.56 1.50 12.47
N GLY A 118 14.30 2.13 13.62
CA GLY A 118 13.84 1.42 14.82
C GLY A 118 12.49 0.72 14.64
N LYS A 119 11.55 1.33 13.89
CA LYS A 119 10.25 0.70 13.56
C LYS A 119 10.45 -0.60 12.80
N SER A 120 11.34 -0.57 11.81
CA SER A 120 11.70 -1.71 10.98
C SER A 120 12.40 -2.81 11.78
N ASP A 121 13.29 -2.45 12.71
CA ASP A 121 13.96 -3.40 13.60
C ASP A 121 12.99 -4.08 14.57
N GLU A 122 12.04 -3.31 15.12
CA GLU A 122 10.97 -3.81 15.98
C GLU A 122 10.04 -4.77 15.20
N PHE A 123 9.55 -4.35 14.02
CA PHE A 123 8.75 -5.19 13.15
C PHE A 123 9.43 -6.53 12.85
N PHE A 124 10.69 -6.49 12.40
CA PHE A 124 11.39 -7.71 12.06
C PHE A 124 11.61 -8.61 13.29
N SER A 125 11.86 -8.02 14.47
CA SER A 125 12.02 -8.78 15.71
C SER A 125 10.75 -9.51 16.12
N ASN A 126 9.59 -8.87 15.95
CA ASN A 126 8.28 -9.42 16.31
C ASN A 126 7.85 -10.56 15.38
N TYR A 127 8.13 -10.44 14.07
CA TYR A 127 7.54 -11.35 13.08
C TYR A 127 8.52 -12.30 12.37
N LYS A 128 9.84 -12.20 12.58
CA LYS A 128 10.84 -13.03 11.86
C LYS A 128 10.59 -14.54 11.91
N ASN A 129 10.00 -15.04 12.99
CA ASN A 129 9.72 -16.47 13.17
C ASN A 129 8.36 -16.89 12.57
N GLU A 130 7.50 -15.92 12.29
CA GLU A 130 6.17 -16.11 11.68
C GLU A 130 6.21 -15.97 10.15
N ILE A 131 7.29 -15.36 9.61
CA ILE A 131 7.56 -15.23 8.19
C ILE A 131 8.07 -16.57 7.63
N SER A 132 7.35 -17.14 6.67
CA SER A 132 7.68 -18.43 6.06
C SER A 132 8.73 -18.32 4.96
N GLN A 133 8.75 -17.22 4.19
CA GLN A 133 9.72 -16.99 3.13
C GLN A 133 9.98 -15.50 2.92
N ASN A 134 11.24 -15.07 3.05
CA ASN A 134 11.64 -13.71 2.66
C ASN A 134 11.90 -13.62 1.15
N LYS A 135 11.44 -12.53 0.52
CA LYS A 135 11.72 -12.22 -0.89
C LYS A 135 12.60 -10.98 -1.05
N LEU A 136 12.24 -9.87 -0.39
CA LEU A 136 13.03 -8.64 -0.34
C LEU A 136 13.06 -8.11 1.09
N LYS A 137 14.24 -7.60 1.48
CA LYS A 137 14.48 -7.01 2.80
C LYS A 137 15.38 -5.79 2.65
N PHE A 138 14.80 -4.62 2.89
CA PHE A 138 15.50 -3.34 2.94
C PHE A 138 15.26 -2.72 4.32
N SER A 139 16.04 -3.17 5.30
CA SER A 139 15.79 -2.88 6.72
C SER A 139 15.88 -1.39 7.05
N THR A 140 16.79 -0.64 6.44
CA THR A 140 16.94 0.79 6.74
C THR A 140 15.81 1.61 6.13
N VAL A 141 15.37 1.26 4.92
CA VAL A 141 14.16 1.88 4.33
C VAL A 141 12.88 1.42 5.04
N GLY A 142 12.90 0.24 5.67
CA GLY A 142 11.73 -0.35 6.30
C GLY A 142 10.81 -1.06 5.32
N ALA A 143 11.36 -1.60 4.24
CA ALA A 143 10.63 -2.15 3.11
C ALA A 143 10.83 -3.67 3.01
N TYR A 144 9.74 -4.42 3.07
CA TYR A 144 9.77 -5.88 3.15
C TYR A 144 8.79 -6.52 2.17
N THR A 145 9.21 -7.64 1.58
CA THR A 145 8.28 -8.57 0.92
C THR A 145 8.57 -9.99 1.36
N PHE A 146 7.52 -10.72 1.67
CA PHE A 146 7.64 -12.08 2.19
C PHE A 146 6.34 -12.87 1.99
N LYS A 147 6.36 -14.14 2.39
CA LYS A 147 5.19 -14.96 2.59
C LYS A 147 4.98 -15.24 4.08
N ALA A 148 3.73 -15.24 4.51
CA ALA A 148 3.32 -15.61 5.86
C ALA A 148 1.88 -16.17 5.83
N LYS A 149 1.43 -16.80 6.91
CA LYS A 149 0.02 -17.20 7.03
C LYS A 149 -0.89 -15.96 7.01
N LYS A 150 -2.09 -16.07 6.44
CA LYS A 150 -3.11 -15.01 6.45
C LYS A 150 -3.28 -14.40 7.84
N THR A 151 -3.42 -15.24 8.87
CA THR A 151 -3.60 -14.81 10.26
C THR A 151 -2.45 -13.97 10.81
N VAL A 152 -1.22 -14.25 10.38
CA VAL A 152 -0.03 -13.45 10.75
C VAL A 152 -0.08 -12.08 10.08
N VAL A 153 -0.49 -12.03 8.81
CA VAL A 153 -0.58 -10.76 8.07
C VAL A 153 -1.75 -9.91 8.55
N GLN A 154 -2.86 -10.53 8.94
CA GLN A 154 -3.97 -9.88 9.63
C GLN A 154 -3.50 -9.22 10.93
N LYS A 155 -2.73 -9.95 11.75
CA LYS A 155 -2.12 -9.41 12.98
C LYS A 155 -1.21 -8.20 12.71
N MET A 156 -0.44 -8.21 11.63
CA MET A 156 0.39 -7.05 11.23
C MET A 156 -0.45 -5.80 10.92
N LEU A 157 -1.61 -5.96 10.29
CA LEU A 157 -2.56 -4.87 10.04
C LEU A 157 -3.19 -4.34 11.35
N ASP A 158 -3.41 -5.21 12.33
CA ASP A 158 -4.10 -4.88 13.59
C ASP A 158 -3.19 -4.22 14.64
N GLU A 159 -1.91 -4.60 14.70
CA GLU A 159 -0.99 -4.13 15.75
C GLU A 159 -0.43 -2.71 15.51
N GLY A 160 -0.63 -2.11 14.33
CA GLY A 160 -0.26 -0.71 14.05
C GLY A 160 1.25 -0.42 14.02
N ASN A 161 2.09 -1.45 14.09
CA ASN A 161 3.56 -1.34 14.07
C ASN A 161 4.14 -1.11 12.67
N THR A 162 3.27 -1.03 11.66
CA THR A 162 3.59 -0.81 10.25
C THR A 162 2.85 0.42 9.76
N ASP A 163 3.44 1.20 8.86
CA ASP A 163 2.71 2.31 8.23
C ASP A 163 1.66 1.75 7.25
N PHE A 164 2.00 0.71 6.48
CA PHE A 164 1.01 -0.09 5.76
C PHE A 164 1.44 -1.54 5.51
N VAL A 165 0.45 -2.37 5.23
CA VAL A 165 0.60 -3.76 4.78
C VAL A 165 -0.23 -3.96 3.52
N ILE A 166 0.33 -4.70 2.55
CA ILE A 166 -0.37 -5.10 1.34
C ILE A 166 -0.37 -6.60 1.16
N VAL A 167 -1.53 -7.16 0.84
CA VAL A 167 -1.74 -8.60 0.72
C VAL A 167 -2.00 -9.04 -0.71
N GLY A 168 -1.32 -10.12 -1.09
CA GLY A 168 -1.52 -10.83 -2.34
C GLY A 168 -1.08 -10.06 -3.57
N THR A 169 -1.52 -10.53 -4.74
CA THR A 169 -1.33 -9.85 -6.03
C THR A 169 -2.41 -8.81 -6.32
N GLY A 170 -3.39 -8.66 -5.42
CA GLY A 170 -4.69 -8.02 -5.67
C GLY A 170 -4.73 -6.51 -5.46
N PHE A 171 -3.62 -5.87 -5.09
CA PHE A 171 -3.63 -4.42 -5.07
C PHE A 171 -3.59 -3.91 -6.50
N MET A 172 -4.78 -3.59 -6.95
CA MET A 172 -5.03 -2.55 -7.90
C MET A 172 -5.90 -1.59 -7.10
N LEU A 173 -5.39 -0.41 -6.75
CA LEU A 173 -6.28 0.72 -6.46
C LEU A 173 -6.93 1.15 -7.79
N LYS A 174 -7.67 0.23 -8.41
CA LYS A 174 -8.59 0.56 -9.48
C LYS A 174 -9.91 0.80 -8.77
N GLU A 175 -10.43 2.01 -8.93
CA GLU A 175 -11.87 2.25 -8.78
C GLU A 175 -12.61 1.06 -9.40
N CYS A 176 -13.67 0.58 -8.76
CA CYS A 176 -14.52 -0.55 -9.16
C CYS A 176 -14.13 -1.97 -8.67
N ASP A 177 -12.92 -2.24 -8.16
CA ASP A 177 -12.56 -3.54 -7.56
C ASP A 177 -12.92 -3.57 -6.07
N VAL A 178 -14.22 -3.61 -5.79
CA VAL A 178 -14.80 -3.39 -4.45
C VAL A 178 -14.53 -4.59 -3.53
N ASN A 179 -14.48 -5.80 -4.09
CA ASN A 179 -14.20 -7.02 -3.32
C ASN A 179 -12.68 -7.31 -3.18
N ALA A 180 -11.83 -6.46 -3.75
CA ALA A 180 -10.38 -6.55 -3.74
C ALA A 180 -9.84 -7.92 -4.18
N ASP A 181 -10.48 -8.56 -5.16
CA ASP A 181 -10.07 -9.84 -5.72
C ASP A 181 -9.10 -9.70 -6.92
N GLY A 182 -8.88 -8.47 -7.37
CA GLY A 182 -8.01 -8.12 -8.49
C GLY A 182 -8.70 -8.12 -9.85
N LYS A 183 -10.03 -8.29 -9.92
CA LYS A 183 -10.81 -8.35 -11.16
C LYS A 183 -12.09 -7.54 -11.02
N ILE A 184 -12.31 -6.62 -11.94
CA ILE A 184 -13.59 -5.91 -12.05
C ILE A 184 -14.60 -6.80 -12.79
N ASN A 185 -15.62 -7.29 -12.07
CA ASN A 185 -16.62 -8.22 -12.59
C ASN A 185 -17.97 -8.13 -11.84
N ASP A 186 -18.93 -9.02 -12.17
CA ASP A 186 -20.27 -9.02 -11.56
C ASP A 186 -20.25 -9.22 -10.03
N ASN A 187 -19.17 -9.79 -9.48
CA ASN A 187 -19.01 -9.92 -8.04
C ASN A 187 -18.80 -8.56 -7.36
N ASP A 188 -18.18 -7.59 -8.03
CA ASP A 188 -18.07 -6.22 -7.50
C ASP A 188 -19.44 -5.55 -7.47
N VAL A 189 -20.23 -5.70 -8.54
CA VAL A 189 -21.62 -5.19 -8.59
C VAL A 189 -22.45 -5.78 -7.44
N LYS A 190 -22.36 -7.10 -7.22
CA LYS A 190 -23.03 -7.76 -6.08
C LYS A 190 -22.53 -7.25 -4.73
N THR A 191 -21.25 -6.94 -4.62
CA THR A 191 -20.66 -6.41 -3.39
C THR A 191 -21.24 -5.02 -3.08
N VAL A 192 -21.32 -4.14 -4.09
CA VAL A 192 -21.99 -2.82 -3.96
C VAL A 192 -23.47 -2.96 -3.60
N GLN A 193 -24.18 -3.90 -4.23
CA GLN A 193 -25.59 -4.19 -3.89
C GLN A 193 -25.75 -4.67 -2.44
N ASN A 194 -24.87 -5.55 -1.97
CA ASN A 194 -24.90 -6.03 -0.59
C ASN A 194 -24.54 -4.93 0.42
N LEU A 195 -23.59 -4.06 0.10
CA LEU A 195 -23.23 -2.89 0.92
C LEU A 195 -24.39 -1.90 1.02
N SER A 196 -25.00 -1.52 -0.11
CA SER A 196 -26.14 -0.60 -0.16
C SER A 196 -27.40 -1.13 0.54
N ALA A 197 -27.51 -2.45 0.69
CA ALA A 197 -28.59 -3.11 1.43
C ALA A 197 -28.22 -3.44 2.89
N ASP A 198 -27.07 -2.98 3.39
CA ASP A 198 -26.54 -3.28 4.74
C ASP A 198 -26.41 -4.80 5.05
N ILE A 199 -26.29 -5.64 4.01
CA ILE A 199 -26.15 -7.10 4.13
C ILE A 199 -24.74 -7.47 4.61
N ILE A 200 -23.73 -6.80 4.06
CA ILE A 200 -22.33 -6.93 4.48
C ILE A 200 -21.86 -5.63 5.11
N LYS A 201 -21.00 -5.74 6.12
CA LYS A 201 -20.47 -4.61 6.87
C LYS A 201 -18.96 -4.66 6.89
N THR A 202 -18.36 -3.49 6.84
CA THR A 202 -16.94 -3.26 7.08
C THR A 202 -16.63 -3.44 8.56
N GLU A 203 -15.41 -3.88 8.88
CA GLU A 203 -15.02 -4.24 10.24
C GLU A 203 -14.22 -3.14 10.94
N CYS A 204 -13.62 -2.22 10.18
CA CYS A 204 -12.86 -1.10 10.72
C CYS A 204 -12.82 0.11 9.77
N SER A 205 -12.30 1.23 10.27
CA SER A 205 -12.20 2.50 9.55
C SER A 205 -11.39 2.42 8.26
N ASP A 206 -10.34 1.60 8.22
CA ASP A 206 -9.51 1.46 7.02
C ASP A 206 -10.31 0.80 5.90
N GLU A 207 -11.04 -0.27 6.24
CA GLU A 207 -11.92 -0.98 5.31
C GLU A 207 -13.07 -0.08 4.84
N GLU A 208 -13.69 0.68 5.75
CA GLU A 208 -14.73 1.67 5.42
C GLU A 208 -14.26 2.67 4.36
N LYS A 209 -13.08 3.26 4.55
CA LYS A 209 -12.54 4.23 3.60
C LYS A 209 -12.22 3.60 2.26
N PHE A 210 -11.63 2.40 2.25
CA PHE A 210 -11.34 1.70 1.00
C PHE A 210 -12.63 1.35 0.25
N VAL A 211 -13.61 0.78 0.95
CA VAL A 211 -14.88 0.37 0.36
C VAL A 211 -15.61 1.60 -0.21
N LEU A 212 -15.68 2.71 0.53
CA LEU A 212 -16.22 3.97 0.01
C LEU A 212 -15.46 4.45 -1.24
N TYR A 213 -14.14 4.53 -1.19
CA TYR A 213 -13.30 4.93 -2.34
C TYR A 213 -13.52 4.05 -3.58
N SER A 214 -13.70 2.74 -3.38
CA SER A 214 -13.85 1.78 -4.48
C SER A 214 -15.25 1.72 -5.08
N ALA A 215 -16.28 2.06 -4.27
CA ALA A 215 -17.68 1.80 -4.57
C ALA A 215 -18.53 3.06 -4.77
N ASP A 216 -18.14 4.23 -4.26
CA ASP A 216 -18.85 5.50 -4.48
C ASP A 216 -18.49 6.04 -5.88
N LEU A 217 -19.19 5.56 -6.89
CA LEU A 217 -18.87 5.84 -8.30
C LEU A 217 -19.58 7.08 -8.84
N ASP A 218 -20.56 7.62 -8.11
CA ASP A 218 -21.20 8.90 -8.41
C ASP A 218 -20.71 10.06 -7.51
N ASP A 219 -19.67 9.81 -6.71
CA ASP A 219 -18.99 10.77 -5.81
C ASP A 219 -19.94 11.49 -4.83
N ASN A 220 -21.02 10.84 -4.40
CA ASN A 220 -22.03 11.45 -3.52
C ASN A 220 -21.76 11.22 -2.02
N GLY A 221 -20.71 10.46 -1.69
CA GLY A 221 -20.30 10.10 -0.34
C GLY A 221 -21.08 8.94 0.26
N LYS A 222 -21.86 8.19 -0.54
CA LYS A 222 -22.70 7.08 -0.05
C LYS A 222 -22.80 5.95 -1.07
N ILE A 223 -22.55 4.74 -0.59
CA ILE A 223 -22.72 3.52 -1.37
C ILE A 223 -24.21 3.17 -1.48
N ASN A 224 -24.74 3.21 -2.70
CA ASN A 224 -26.16 2.99 -2.98
C ASN A 224 -26.35 2.25 -4.32
N ILE A 225 -27.61 2.04 -4.74
CA ILE A 225 -27.93 1.26 -5.94
C ILE A 225 -27.48 1.95 -7.24
N ASN A 226 -27.32 3.28 -7.24
CA ASN A 226 -26.82 4.03 -8.38
C ASN A 226 -25.36 3.67 -8.65
N ASP A 227 -24.57 3.43 -7.61
CA ASP A 227 -23.18 2.99 -7.75
C ASP A 227 -23.08 1.62 -8.41
N ALA A 228 -23.95 0.67 -8.00
CA ALA A 228 -24.01 -0.64 -8.64
C ALA A 228 -24.38 -0.52 -10.13
N THR A 229 -25.26 0.43 -10.46
CA THR A 229 -25.67 0.72 -11.84
C THR A 229 -24.52 1.36 -12.64
N ALA A 230 -23.82 2.34 -12.06
CA ALA A 230 -22.66 2.99 -12.65
C ALA A 230 -21.53 2.00 -12.92
N LEU A 231 -21.28 1.09 -11.97
CA LEU A 231 -20.30 0.02 -12.11
C LEU A 231 -20.65 -0.90 -13.29
N GLN A 232 -21.92 -1.33 -13.36
CA GLN A 232 -22.38 -2.20 -14.44
C GLN A 232 -22.27 -1.52 -15.80
N GLN A 233 -22.55 -0.22 -15.89
CA GLN A 233 -22.33 0.56 -17.11
C GLN A 233 -20.85 0.63 -17.51
N LYS A 234 -19.96 0.93 -16.55
CA LYS A 234 -18.49 0.95 -16.78
C LYS A 234 -17.95 -0.39 -17.28
N MET A 235 -18.51 -1.52 -16.84
CA MET A 235 -18.11 -2.86 -17.29
C MET A 235 -18.54 -3.20 -18.73
N THR A 236 -19.54 -2.50 -19.26
CA THR A 236 -20.10 -2.74 -20.60
C THR A 236 -19.59 -1.77 -21.68
N ALA A 237 -18.88 -0.72 -21.28
CA ALA A 237 -18.32 0.31 -22.16
C ALA A 237 -16.93 -0.07 -22.67
#